data_AF-A0A2V9CBP6-F1
#
_entry.id   AF-A0A2V9CBP6-F1
#
_cell.length_a   1.000
_cell.length_b   1.000
_cell.length_c   1.000
_cell.angle_alpha   90.00
_cell.angle_beta   90.00
_cell.angle_gamma   90.00
#
_symmetry.space_group_name_H-M   'P 1'
#
loop_
_entity.id
_entity.type
_entity.pdbx_description
1 polymer ?
#
loop_
_entity_poly.entity_id
_entity_poly.type
_entity_poly.pdbx_seq_one_letter_code
_entity_poly.pdbx_strand_id
1 'polypeptide(L)'
;MGTFNYFNYFTEIEEYFWRKRGAHLLVSPLDWAIVETWQKAGIPVQAVLKGIDRAFESYQRSRRAAGGRQLKSLAYCVDAVLDAADEDKEAAAGTGPQSRPAAPAGEPFSREELRAYLRR
;
A
#
# COMPACT_ATOMS: atom_id res chain seq x y z
N MET A 1 -7.84 -12.22 8.83
CA MET A 1 -6.86 -11.14 9.04
C MET A 1 -5.82 -11.29 7.94
N GLY A 2 -5.78 -10.38 6.98
CA GLY A 2 -4.83 -10.46 5.87
C GLY A 2 -3.42 -10.38 6.40
N THR A 3 -2.66 -11.46 6.25
CA THR A 3 -1.20 -11.45 6.36
C THR A 3 -0.69 -10.37 5.41
N PHE A 4 -0.17 -9.25 5.93
CA PHE A 4 0.61 -8.32 5.13
C PHE A 4 1.90 -9.03 4.72
N ASN A 5 1.82 -9.82 3.64
CA ASN A 5 3.00 -10.35 3.00
C ASN A 5 3.77 -9.14 2.50
N TYR A 6 4.97 -8.92 3.02
CA TYR A 6 5.87 -7.83 2.62
C TYR A 6 6.09 -7.79 1.10
N PHE A 7 6.09 -8.97 0.46
CA PHE A 7 6.14 -9.13 -1.00
C PHE A 7 4.90 -8.56 -1.71
N ASN A 8 3.73 -8.55 -1.07
CA ASN A 8 2.51 -7.98 -1.66
C ASN A 8 2.55 -6.46 -1.71
N TYR A 9 3.28 -5.74 -0.87
CA TYR A 9 3.20 -4.28 -0.86
C TYR A 9 3.62 -3.66 -2.20
N PHE A 10 4.80 -4.06 -2.68
CA PHE A 10 5.36 -3.55 -3.93
C PHE A 10 4.58 -4.08 -5.16
N THR A 11 4.31 -5.38 -5.20
CA THR A 11 3.62 -6.02 -6.32
C THR A 11 2.16 -5.55 -6.43
N GLU A 12 1.45 -5.37 -5.32
CA GLU A 12 0.06 -4.92 -5.32
C GLU A 12 -0.05 -3.47 -5.79
N ILE A 13 0.88 -2.60 -5.37
CA ILE A 13 0.96 -1.21 -5.87
C ILE A 13 1.26 -1.19 -7.37
N GLU A 14 2.23 -1.99 -7.83
CA GLU A 14 2.57 -2.09 -9.25
C GLU A 14 1.40 -2.58 -10.10
N GLU A 15 0.79 -3.72 -9.74
CA GLU A 15 -0.36 -4.28 -10.45
C GLU A 15 -1.54 -3.31 -10.46
N TYR A 16 -1.78 -2.60 -9.36
CA TYR A 16 -2.84 -1.60 -9.29
C TYR A 16 -2.57 -0.43 -10.23
N PHE A 17 -1.34 0.10 -10.20
CA PHE A 17 -0.94 1.21 -11.05
C PHE A 17 -0.99 0.85 -12.54
N TRP A 18 -0.58 -0.37 -12.90
CA TRP A 18 -0.68 -0.89 -14.26
C TRP A 18 -2.12 -1.01 -14.74
N ARG A 19 -3.01 -1.59 -13.90
CA ARG A 19 -4.44 -1.70 -14.21
C ARG A 19 -5.07 -0.34 -14.44
N LYS A 20 -4.74 0.66 -13.62
CA LYS A 20 -5.27 2.03 -13.77
C LYS A 20 -4.74 2.77 -14.99
N ARG A 21 -3.45 2.59 -15.29
CA ARG A 21 -2.82 3.23 -16.45
C ARG A 21 -3.26 2.56 -17.76
N GLY A 22 -3.60 1.28 -17.76
CA GLY A 22 -3.96 0.54 -18.99
C GLY A 22 -2.77 0.30 -19.92
N ALA A 23 -1.54 0.46 -19.41
CA ALA A 23 -0.30 0.26 -20.15
C ALA A 23 0.68 -0.59 -19.34
N HIS A 24 1.14 -1.69 -19.94
CA HIS A 24 2.02 -2.72 -19.38
C HIS A 24 3.50 -2.30 -19.39
N LEU A 25 3.77 -1.03 -19.08
CA LEU A 25 5.13 -0.53 -18.91
C LEU A 25 5.58 -0.70 -17.45
N LEU A 26 6.84 -1.04 -17.23
CA LEU A 26 7.41 -1.19 -15.88
C LEU A 26 7.33 0.14 -15.09
N VAL A 27 7.20 0.02 -13.77
CA VAL A 27 7.35 1.14 -12.83
C VAL A 27 8.80 1.65 -12.92
N SER A 28 9.00 2.97 -13.01
CA SER A 28 10.36 3.51 -13.16
C SER A 28 11.18 3.32 -11.87
N PRO A 29 12.52 3.25 -11.93
CA PRO A 29 13.35 3.15 -10.72
C PRO A 29 13.09 4.26 -9.70
N LEU A 30 12.74 5.47 -10.17
CA LEU A 30 12.37 6.59 -9.32
C LEU A 30 11.06 6.34 -8.59
N ASP A 31 10.08 5.75 -9.28
CA ASP A 31 8.80 5.39 -8.67
C ASP A 31 8.98 4.28 -7.61
N TRP A 32 9.92 3.34 -7.81
CA TRP A 32 10.26 2.35 -6.79
C TRP A 32 10.85 2.98 -5.53
N ALA A 33 11.69 4.02 -5.66
CA ALA A 33 12.20 4.77 -4.51
C ALA A 33 11.08 5.49 -3.75
N ILE A 34 10.06 5.96 -4.45
CA ILE A 34 8.85 6.54 -3.83
C ILE A 34 8.09 5.47 -3.04
N VAL A 35 7.85 4.30 -3.63
CA VAL A 35 7.14 3.20 -2.94
C VAL A 35 7.93 2.71 -1.72
N GLU A 36 9.26 2.60 -1.82
CA GLU A 36 10.13 2.27 -0.69
C GLU A 36 10.02 3.31 0.43
N THR A 37 9.88 4.59 0.08
CA THR A 37 9.71 5.67 1.05
C THR A 37 8.39 5.53 1.81
N TRP A 38 7.28 5.22 1.12
CA TRP A 38 5.99 4.97 1.76
C TRP A 38 6.03 3.75 2.68
N GLN A 39 6.72 2.70 2.24
CA GLN A 39 6.90 1.48 3.01
C GLN A 39 7.71 1.74 4.30
N LYS A 40 8.81 2.50 4.21
CA LYS A 40 9.61 2.92 5.38
C LYS A 40 8.84 3.84 6.32
N ALA A 41 7.94 4.67 5.79
CA ALA A 41 7.04 5.52 6.56
C ALA A 41 5.87 4.75 7.22
N GLY A 42 5.76 3.44 6.99
CA GLY A 42 4.70 2.61 7.58
C GLY A 42 3.32 2.86 6.98
N ILE A 43 3.23 3.44 5.78
CA ILE A 43 1.96 3.72 5.13
C ILE A 43 1.32 2.40 4.66
N PRO A 44 0.09 2.06 5.09
CA PRO A 44 -0.56 0.81 4.70
C PRO A 44 -0.88 0.81 3.20
N VAL A 45 -0.82 -0.36 2.56
CA VAL A 45 -1.07 -0.50 1.11
C VAL A 45 -2.42 0.09 0.70
N GLN A 46 -3.46 -0.08 1.53
CA GLN A 46 -4.80 0.43 1.25
C GLN A 46 -4.84 1.97 1.13
N ALA A 47 -4.09 2.69 1.97
CA ALA A 47 -3.96 4.14 1.87
C ALA A 47 -3.26 4.54 0.56
N VAL A 48 -2.23 3.78 0.16
CA VAL A 48 -1.54 4.01 -1.12
C VAL A 48 -2.49 3.81 -2.30
N LEU A 49 -3.25 2.71 -2.34
CA LEU A 49 -4.20 2.45 -3.42
C LEU A 49 -5.27 3.54 -3.51
N LYS A 50 -5.82 3.97 -2.36
CA LYS A 50 -6.78 5.08 -2.26
C LYS A 50 -6.20 6.41 -2.75
N GLY A 51 -4.94 6.70 -2.42
CA GLY A 51 -4.24 7.89 -2.91
C GLY A 51 -3.99 7.86 -4.42
N ILE A 52 -3.62 6.69 -4.96
CA ILE A 52 -3.47 6.49 -6.42
C ILE A 52 -4.81 6.77 -7.12
N ASP A 53 -5.93 6.25 -6.61
CA ASP A 53 -7.25 6.52 -7.19
C ASP A 53 -7.57 8.00 -7.27
N ARG A 54 -7.41 8.71 -6.16
CA ARG A 54 -7.65 10.16 -6.08
C ARG A 54 -6.76 10.94 -7.04
N ALA A 55 -5.49 10.57 -7.13
CA ALA A 55 -4.55 11.19 -8.05
C ALA A 55 -4.98 10.98 -9.51
N PHE A 56 -5.43 9.76 -9.88
CA PHE A 56 -5.94 9.50 -11.22
C PHE A 56 -7.23 10.27 -11.52
N GLU A 57 -8.17 10.34 -10.59
CA GLU A 57 -9.39 11.14 -10.73
C GLU A 57 -9.09 12.64 -10.92
N SER A 58 -8.15 13.17 -10.14
CA SER A 58 -7.66 14.54 -10.30
C SER A 58 -6.99 14.76 -11.67
N TYR A 59 -6.14 13.81 -12.08
CA TYR A 59 -5.45 13.86 -13.35
C TYR A 59 -6.42 13.85 -14.55
N GLN A 60 -7.46 13.00 -14.51
CA GLN A 60 -8.49 12.93 -15.55
C GLN A 60 -9.25 14.26 -15.72
N ARG A 61 -9.44 15.01 -14.64
CA ARG A 61 -10.05 16.36 -14.68
C ARG A 61 -9.09 17.45 -15.16
N SER A 62 -7.80 17.14 -15.28
CA SER A 62 -6.78 18.13 -15.65
C SER A 62 -6.72 18.38 -17.16
N ARG A 63 -6.24 19.57 -17.54
CA ARG A 63 -5.93 19.95 -18.93
C ARG A 63 -4.92 19.00 -19.60
N ARG A 64 -4.10 18.29 -18.81
CA ARG A 64 -3.09 17.35 -19.32
C ARG A 64 -3.76 16.07 -19.86
N ALA A 65 -4.75 15.54 -19.15
CA ALA A 65 -5.56 14.42 -19.63
C ALA A 65 -6.39 14.81 -20.85
N ALA A 66 -6.97 16.02 -20.86
CA ALA A 66 -7.68 16.56 -22.02
C ALA A 66 -6.79 16.67 -23.28
N GLY A 67 -5.48 16.85 -23.10
CA GLY A 67 -4.48 16.83 -24.18
C GLY A 67 -3.98 15.43 -24.56
N GLY A 68 -4.63 14.36 -24.10
CA GLY A 68 -4.27 12.97 -24.39
C GLY A 68 -2.99 12.48 -23.71
N ARG A 69 -2.43 13.24 -22.75
CA ARG A 69 -1.25 12.82 -22.01
C ARG A 69 -1.67 11.83 -20.93
N GLN A 70 -0.94 10.73 -20.81
CA GLN A 70 -1.14 9.72 -19.79
C GLN A 70 -0.28 10.04 -18.55
N LEU A 71 -0.77 9.64 -17.37
CA LEU A 71 -0.01 9.68 -16.13
C LEU A 71 1.05 8.56 -16.16
N LYS A 72 2.33 8.93 -16.10
CA LYS A 72 3.44 7.99 -16.29
C LYS A 72 4.18 7.59 -15.01
N SER A 73 4.10 8.40 -13.95
CA SER A 73 4.90 8.26 -12.73
C SER A 73 4.06 8.44 -11.47
N LEU A 74 4.42 7.69 -10.42
CA LEU A 74 3.85 7.75 -9.07
C LEU A 74 4.20 9.05 -8.34
N ALA A 75 5.16 9.84 -8.83
CA ALA A 75 5.46 11.16 -8.28
C ALA A 75 4.23 12.07 -8.21
N TYR A 76 3.29 11.95 -9.16
CA TYR A 76 2.03 12.71 -9.12
C TYR A 76 1.05 12.22 -8.03
N CYS A 77 1.22 10.99 -7.55
CA CYS A 77 0.35 10.39 -6.55
C CYS A 77 0.80 10.68 -5.11
N VAL A 78 2.02 11.19 -4.90
CA VAL A 78 2.62 11.35 -3.56
C VAL A 78 1.72 12.12 -2.61
N ASP A 79 1.30 13.33 -2.99
CA ASP A 79 0.49 14.18 -2.11
C ASP A 79 -0.84 13.49 -1.76
N ALA A 80 -1.53 12.94 -2.76
CA ALA A 80 -2.80 12.24 -2.55
C ALA A 80 -2.67 10.98 -1.68
N VAL A 81 -1.53 10.29 -1.73
CA VAL A 81 -1.21 9.13 -0.88
C VAL A 81 -0.95 9.57 0.56
N LEU A 82 -0.22 10.67 0.76
CA LEU A 82 0.01 11.21 2.10
C LEU A 82 -1.30 11.68 2.74
N ASP A 83 -2.15 12.39 1.99
CA ASP A 83 -3.48 12.81 2.45
C ASP A 83 -4.34 11.60 2.83
N ALA A 84 -4.36 10.56 2.00
CA ALA A 84 -5.11 9.34 2.28
C ALA A 84 -4.57 8.60 3.53
N ALA A 85 -3.25 8.60 3.72
CA ALA A 85 -2.62 8.00 4.89
C ALA A 85 -2.93 8.76 6.17
N ASP A 86 -2.96 10.09 6.13
CA ASP A 86 -3.32 10.92 7.28
C ASP A 86 -4.80 10.78 7.63
N GLU A 87 -5.70 10.76 6.64
CA GLU A 87 -7.11 10.45 6.88
C GLU A 87 -7.33 9.09 7.57
N ASP A 88 -6.60 8.06 7.14
CA ASP A 88 -6.73 6.73 7.73
C ASP A 88 -6.19 6.70 9.17
N LYS A 89 -5.15 7.48 9.48
CA LYS A 89 -4.67 7.67 10.87
C LYS A 89 -5.70 8.41 11.72
N GLU A 90 -6.29 9.49 11.21
CA GLU A 90 -7.31 10.26 11.92
C GLU A 90 -8.59 9.44 12.15
N ALA A 91 -9.01 8.64 11.16
CA ALA A 91 -10.14 7.72 11.30
C ALA A 91 -9.88 6.61 12.34
N ALA A 92 -8.64 6.12 12.42
CA ALA A 92 -8.22 5.18 13.45
C ALA A 92 -8.16 5.83 14.85
N ALA A 93 -7.80 7.11 14.94
CA ALA A 93 -7.77 7.87 16.19
C ALA A 93 -9.17 8.27 16.71
N GLY A 94 -10.11 8.58 15.81
CA GLY A 94 -11.52 8.87 16.14
C GLY A 94 -12.35 7.64 16.49
N THR A 95 -11.91 6.46 16.06
CA THR A 95 -12.44 5.18 16.52
C THR A 95 -11.74 4.84 17.85
N GLY A 96 -12.26 5.35 18.97
CA GLY A 96 -11.81 4.95 20.32
C GLY A 96 -11.68 3.42 20.41
N PRO A 97 -10.71 2.88 21.19
CA PRO A 97 -10.19 1.54 21.01
C PRO A 97 -11.32 0.51 21.01
N GLN A 98 -11.73 0.08 19.83
CA GLN A 98 -12.47 -1.16 19.70
C GLN A 98 -11.40 -2.23 19.92
N SER A 99 -11.25 -2.59 21.19
CA SER A 99 -10.63 -3.84 21.62
C SER A 99 -11.42 -4.97 20.95
N ARG A 100 -11.06 -5.24 19.70
CA ARG A 100 -11.32 -6.51 19.07
C ARG A 100 -10.47 -7.49 19.87
N PRO A 101 -11.04 -8.48 20.55
CA PRO A 101 -10.22 -9.48 21.22
C PRO A 101 -9.29 -10.03 20.15
N ALA A 102 -7.99 -9.83 20.35
CA ALA A 102 -6.98 -10.43 19.51
C ALA A 102 -7.26 -11.93 19.55
N ALA A 103 -7.80 -12.48 18.45
CA ALA A 103 -7.76 -13.91 18.25
C ALA A 103 -6.30 -14.30 18.46
N PRO A 104 -5.99 -15.28 19.32
CA PRO A 104 -4.61 -15.63 19.59
C PRO A 104 -3.97 -15.94 18.25
N ALA A 105 -2.98 -15.13 17.87
CA ALA A 105 -2.05 -15.52 16.83
C ALA A 105 -1.38 -16.76 17.40
N GLY A 106 -1.91 -17.93 17.04
CA GLY A 106 -1.34 -19.21 17.42
C GLY A 106 0.13 -19.15 17.05
N GLU A 107 1.00 -19.38 18.04
CA GLU A 107 2.43 -19.53 17.79
C GLU A 107 2.56 -20.50 16.60
N PRO A 108 3.24 -20.11 15.50
CA PRO A 108 3.25 -20.91 14.26
C PRO A 108 3.82 -22.32 14.47
N PHE A 109 4.52 -22.52 15.59
CA PHE A 109 4.96 -23.81 16.10
C PHE A 109 4.76 -23.84 17.61
N SER A 110 4.31 -24.97 18.13
CA SER A 110 4.25 -25.19 19.56
C SER A 110 5.67 -25.28 20.14
N ARG A 111 5.83 -24.89 21.41
CA ARG A 111 7.09 -25.04 22.15
C ARG A 111 7.60 -26.49 22.18
N GLU A 112 6.72 -27.46 22.03
CA GLU A 112 7.04 -28.89 22.00
C GLU A 112 7.68 -29.30 20.67
N GLU A 113 7.17 -28.81 19.54
CA GLU A 113 7.76 -29.02 18.21
C GLU A 113 9.17 -28.43 18.12
N LEU A 114 9.38 -27.22 18.65
CA LEU A 114 10.71 -26.58 18.68
C LEU A 114 11.71 -27.38 19.51
N ARG A 115 11.29 -27.94 20.65
CA ARG A 115 12.15 -28.77 21.50
C ARG A 115 12.55 -30.08 20.83
N ALA A 116 11.65 -30.68 20.05
CA ALA A 116 11.93 -31.90 19.31
C ALA A 116 12.96 -31.66 18.20
N TYR A 117 12.83 -30.54 17.48
CA TYR A 117 13.78 -30.16 16.43
C TYR A 117 15.19 -29.90 16.97
N LEU A 118 15.32 -29.19 18.09
CA LEU A 118 16.62 -28.87 18.70
C LEU A 118 17.37 -30.07 19.30
N ARG A 119 16.71 -31.23 19.40
CA ARG A 119 17.31 -32.48 19.92
C ARG A 119 17.75 -33.44 18.82
N ARG A 120 17.50 -33.12 17.56
CA ARG A 120 17.96 -33.88 16.39
C ARG A 120 19.23 -33.26 15.82
#